data_AF-A0A448VHM1-F1
#
_entry.id   AF-A0A448VHM1-F1
#
_cell.length_a   1.000
_cell.length_b   1.000
_cell.length_c   1.000
_cell.angle_alpha   90.00
_cell.angle_beta   90.00
_cell.angle_gamma   90.00
#
_symmetry.space_group_name_H-M   'P 1'
#
loop_
_entity.id
_entity.type
_entity.pdbx_description
1 polymer ?
#
loop_
_entity_poly.entity_id
_entity_poly.type
_entity_poly.pdbx_seq_one_letter_code
_entity_poly.pdbx_strand_id
1 'polypeptide(L)'
;MLSDDSLVKQFDSRRGEDFGADKYEYLPDIIYEPTRIYRDDKKRKIYLTKQIKESWYFTVIKYLEKNNELYLESYRRTDEKKMNSTLKKYIRLK
;
A
#
# COMPACT_ATOMS: atom_id res chain seq x y z
N MET A 1 -5.95 -16.03 0.92
CA MET A 1 -4.56 -15.71 1.30
C MET A 1 -3.94 -15.01 0.10
N LEU A 2 -3.33 -13.84 0.28
CA LEU A 2 -2.55 -13.17 -0.77
C LEU A 2 -1.32 -14.04 -1.04
N SER A 3 -1.39 -14.95 -2.02
CA SER A 3 -0.23 -15.77 -2.38
C SER A 3 0.82 -14.89 -3.04
N ASP A 4 2.05 -15.07 -2.57
CA ASP A 4 3.30 -14.43 -2.97
C ASP A 4 3.42 -14.22 -4.50
N ASP A 5 3.00 -15.23 -5.28
CA ASP A 5 2.98 -15.22 -6.75
C ASP A 5 2.23 -14.05 -7.41
N SER A 6 1.19 -13.52 -6.77
CA SER A 6 0.37 -12.42 -7.31
C SER A 6 1.00 -11.04 -7.12
N LEU A 7 1.84 -10.88 -6.09
CA LEU A 7 2.59 -9.65 -5.85
C LEU A 7 3.78 -9.54 -6.81
N VAL A 8 4.47 -10.66 -7.06
CA VAL A 8 5.60 -10.73 -8.01
C VAL A 8 5.15 -10.40 -9.43
N LYS A 9 3.97 -10.87 -9.86
CA LYS A 9 3.43 -10.57 -11.21
C LYS A 9 3.10 -9.09 -11.41
N GLN A 10 2.65 -8.39 -10.36
CA GLN A 10 2.42 -6.94 -10.42
C GLN A 10 3.73 -6.14 -10.43
N PHE A 11 4.79 -6.70 -9.85
CA PHE A 11 6.13 -6.14 -9.90
C PHE A 11 6.70 -6.21 -11.33
N ASP A 12 6.59 -7.35 -12.01
CA ASP A 12 7.11 -7.52 -13.39
C ASP A 12 6.39 -6.64 -14.43
N SER A 13 5.11 -6.32 -14.23
CA SER A 13 4.36 -5.45 -15.15
C SER A 13 4.78 -3.97 -15.10
N ARG A 14 5.72 -3.58 -14.23
CA ARG A 14 6.14 -2.19 -13.99
C ARG A 14 7.57 -1.87 -14.44
N ARG A 15 8.15 -2.59 -15.40
CA ARG A 15 9.53 -2.42 -15.94
C ARG A 15 9.91 -1.03 -16.54
N GLY A 16 9.60 0.10 -15.87
CA GLY A 16 9.87 1.45 -16.35
C GLY A 16 10.17 2.53 -15.29
N GLU A 17 9.97 2.30 -14.00
CA GLU A 17 10.31 3.27 -12.92
C GLU A 17 11.22 2.65 -11.85
N ASP A 18 12.55 2.66 -12.05
CA ASP A 18 13.57 2.45 -11.00
C ASP A 18 13.15 1.50 -9.83
N PHE A 19 12.78 0.27 -10.18
CA PHE A 19 12.25 -0.77 -9.29
C PHE A 19 13.38 -1.52 -8.58
N GLY A 20 13.95 -0.90 -7.56
CA GLY A 20 14.84 -1.61 -6.63
C GLY A 20 14.05 -2.55 -5.72
N ALA A 21 14.43 -3.82 -5.65
CA ALA A 21 13.84 -4.80 -4.71
C ALA A 21 14.02 -4.35 -3.25
N ASP A 22 15.09 -3.61 -2.96
CA ASP A 22 15.36 -2.94 -1.69
C ASP A 22 14.22 -2.00 -1.26
N LYS A 23 13.56 -1.34 -2.22
CA LYS A 23 12.50 -0.37 -1.91
C LYS A 23 11.27 -1.08 -1.33
N TYR A 24 11.03 -2.34 -1.67
CA TYR A 24 9.84 -3.11 -1.26
C TYR A 24 10.07 -4.04 -0.07
N GLU A 25 11.25 -4.03 0.55
CA GLU A 25 11.60 -4.87 1.71
C GLU A 25 10.51 -4.84 2.80
N TYR A 26 9.93 -3.67 3.05
CA TYR A 26 8.91 -3.47 4.09
C TYR A 26 7.46 -3.65 3.63
N LEU A 27 7.23 -3.88 2.33
CA LEU A 27 5.87 -4.04 1.82
C LEU A 27 5.13 -5.22 2.48
N PRO A 28 5.72 -6.43 2.63
CA PRO A 28 5.07 -7.54 3.33
C PRO A 28 4.63 -7.12 4.74
N ASP A 29 5.53 -6.51 5.50
CA ASP A 29 5.26 -6.03 6.86
C ASP A 29 4.11 -5.02 6.93
N ILE A 30 4.01 -4.12 5.94
CA ILE A 30 2.92 -3.14 5.85
C ILE A 30 1.58 -3.81 5.53
N ILE A 31 1.58 -4.86 4.70
CA ILE A 31 0.38 -5.60 4.32
C ILE A 31 -0.13 -6.44 5.48
N TYR A 32 0.76 -7.21 6.12
CA TYR A 32 0.38 -8.14 7.20
C TYR A 32 0.14 -7.44 8.53
N GLU A 33 0.94 -6.42 8.85
CA GLU A 33 0.90 -5.74 10.13
C GLU A 33 0.96 -4.21 9.99
N PRO A 34 -0.07 -3.59 9.39
CA PRO A 34 -0.15 -2.14 9.29
C PRO A 34 -0.34 -1.51 10.68
N THR A 35 0.32 -0.37 10.88
CA THR A 35 0.10 0.51 12.02
C THR A 35 -1.27 1.16 11.93
N ARG A 36 -1.68 1.62 10.74
CA ARG A 36 -2.99 2.23 10.51
C ARG A 36 -3.62 1.73 9.21
N ILE A 37 -4.94 1.61 9.22
CA ILE A 37 -5.72 1.18 8.07
C ILE A 37 -6.82 2.19 7.81
N TYR A 38 -6.96 2.62 6.56
CA TYR A 38 -8.05 3.48 6.12
C TYR A 38 -8.71 2.93 4.87
N ARG A 39 -9.98 3.30 4.67
CA ARG A 39 -10.77 2.88 3.52
C ARG A 39 -11.41 4.07 2.82
N ASP A 40 -11.39 4.02 1.49
CA ASP A 40 -12.19 4.85 0.60
C ASP A 40 -13.15 3.94 -0.16
N ASP A 41 -14.39 3.87 0.31
CA ASP A 41 -15.44 3.04 -0.27
C ASP A 41 -15.81 3.48 -1.69
N LYS A 42 -15.73 4.78 -1.99
CA LYS A 42 -16.08 5.33 -3.30
C LYS A 42 -15.10 4.85 -4.38
N LYS A 43 -13.82 4.75 -4.02
CA LYS A 43 -12.76 4.33 -4.95
C LYS A 43 -12.31 2.89 -4.77
N ARG A 44 -12.88 2.16 -3.80
CA ARG A 44 -12.50 0.79 -3.42
C ARG A 44 -11.00 0.68 -3.13
N LYS A 45 -10.50 1.66 -2.39
CA LYS A 45 -9.09 1.75 -2.00
C LYS A 45 -8.94 1.51 -0.51
N ILE A 46 -7.92 0.76 -0.17
CA ILE A 46 -7.44 0.54 1.19
C ILE A 46 -6.08 1.23 1.28
N TYR A 47 -5.93 2.07 2.29
CA TYR A 47 -4.68 2.76 2.59
C TYR A 47 -4.09 2.12 3.82
N LEU A 48 -2.87 1.60 3.70
CA LEU A 48 -2.12 0.96 4.76
C LEU A 48 -0.92 1.83 5.08
N THR A 49 -0.67 2.06 6.36
CA THR A 49 0.54 2.77 6.79
C THR A 49 1.26 2.00 7.88
N LYS A 50 2.59 2.04 7.83
CA LYS A 50 3.44 1.48 8.88
C LYS A 50 4.54 2.46 9.22
N GLN A 51 4.80 2.63 10.51
CA GLN A 51 5.98 3.34 10.97
C GLN A 51 7.10 2.33 11.16
N ILE A 52 8.23 2.57 10.51
CA ILE A 52 9.43 1.73 10.62
C ILE A 52 10.59 2.66 10.93
N LYS A 53 11.18 2.51 12.11
CA LYS A 53 12.13 3.46 12.68
C LYS A 53 11.52 4.88 12.69
N GLU A 54 12.17 5.84 12.05
CA GLU A 54 11.74 7.23 11.98
C GLU A 54 10.92 7.55 10.72
N SER A 55 10.72 6.58 9.83
CA SER A 55 10.06 6.77 8.54
C SER A 55 8.65 6.19 8.53
N TRP A 56 7.72 6.90 7.89
CA TRP A 56 6.40 6.37 7.59
C TRP A 56 6.36 5.81 6.17
N TYR A 57 5.81 4.63 6.03
CA TYR A 57 5.53 4.00 4.76
C TYR A 57 4.04 4.04 4.49
N PHE A 58 3.69 4.38 3.26
CA PHE A 58 2.32 4.56 2.82
C PHE A 58 2.07 3.71 1.59
N THR A 59 1.06 2.86 1.71
CA THR A 59 0.67 1.88 0.71
C THR A 59 -0.79 2.05 0.36
N VAL A 60 -1.11 1.99 -0.93
CA VAL A 60 -2.48 2.04 -1.45
C VAL A 60 -2.73 0.75 -2.20
N ILE A 61 -3.75 0.03 -1.78
CA ILE A 61 -4.25 -1.17 -2.44
C ILE A 61 -5.62 -0.84 -3.00
N LYS A 62 -5.85 -1.17 -4.28
CA LYS A 62 -7.13 -1.01 -4.95
C LYS A 62 -7.69 -2.38 -5.28
N TYR A 63 -8.96 -2.60 -4.99
CA TYR A 63 -9.64 -3.83 -5.38
C TYR A 63 -10.25 -3.67 -6.79
N LEU A 64 -9.92 -4.61 -7.68
CA LEU A 64 -10.39 -4.69 -9.06
C LEU A 64 -11.45 -5.80 -9.18
N GLU A 65 -12.72 -5.42 -9.06
CA GLU A 65 -13.85 -6.37 -9.11
C GLU A 65 -13.88 -7.24 -10.36
N LYS A 66 -13.55 -6.66 -11.52
CA LYS A 66 -13.64 -7.37 -12.82
C LYS A 66 -12.83 -8.66 -12.83
N ASN A 67 -11.71 -8.68 -12.12
CA ASN A 67 -10.79 -9.81 -12.09
C ASN A 67 -10.74 -10.47 -10.70
N ASN A 68 -11.46 -9.93 -9.71
CA ASN A 68 -11.34 -10.31 -8.30
C ASN A 68 -9.88 -10.22 -7.79
N GLU A 69 -9.17 -9.15 -8.15
CA GLU A 69 -7.74 -8.96 -7.86
C GLU A 69 -7.48 -7.74 -6.97
N LEU A 70 -6.42 -7.81 -6.15
CA LEU A 70 -5.91 -6.68 -5.38
C LEU A 70 -4.70 -6.09 -6.09
N TYR A 71 -4.74 -4.78 -6.37
CA TYR A 71 -3.69 -4.07 -7.08
C TYR A 71 -2.96 -3.07 -6.18
N LEU A 72 -1.64 -3.13 -6.12
CA LEU A 72 -0.81 -2.21 -5.34
C LEU A 72 -0.70 -0.86 -6.06
N GLU A 73 -1.67 0.04 -5.94
CA GLU A 73 -1.68 1.30 -6.68
C GLU A 73 -0.49 2.24 -6.34
N SER A 74 -0.05 2.28 -5.09
CA SER A 74 1.07 3.13 -4.69
C SER A 74 1.78 2.55 -3.47
N TYR A 75 3.10 2.70 -3.43
CA TYR A 75 3.94 2.40 -2.28
C TYR A 75 5.03 3.48 -2.22
N ARG A 76 5.18 4.15 -1.08
CA ARG A 76 6.20 5.19 -0.90
C ARG A 76 6.52 5.44 0.56
N ARG A 77 7.74 5.94 0.80
CA ARG A 77 8.10 6.59 2.05
C ARG A 77 7.48 8.00 2.09
N THR A 78 7.02 8.42 3.27
CA THR A 78 6.41 9.73 3.50
C THR A 78 6.68 10.24 4.91
N ASP A 79 6.44 11.51 5.14
CA ASP A 79 6.39 12.13 6.46
C ASP A 79 5.00 11.99 7.09
N GLU A 80 4.93 11.97 8.42
CA GLU A 80 3.67 11.83 9.16
C GLU A 80 2.69 12.97 8.82
N LYS A 81 3.18 14.21 8.75
CA LYS A 81 2.33 15.39 8.50
C LYS A 81 1.62 15.34 7.14
N LYS A 82 2.34 14.94 6.09
CA LYS A 82 1.78 14.76 4.74
C LYS A 82 0.78 13.62 4.73
N MET A 83 1.15 12.49 5.33
CA MET A 83 0.31 11.30 5.45
C MET A 83 -1.03 11.62 6.15
N ASN A 84 -0.98 12.23 7.33
CA ASN A 84 -2.17 12.60 8.10
C ASN A 84 -3.08 13.56 7.30
N SER A 85 -2.50 14.50 6.56
CA SER A 85 -3.28 15.43 5.73
C SER A 85 -4.04 14.72 4.62
N THR A 86 -3.44 13.72 3.97
CA THR A 86 -4.10 12.88 2.97
C THR A 86 -5.19 12.00 3.59
N LEU A 87 -4.90 11.38 4.73
CA LEU A 87 -5.77 10.37 5.36
C LEU A 87 -6.99 10.93 6.06
N LYS A 88 -7.01 12.23 6.42
CA LYS A 88 -8.15 12.93 7.03
C LYS A 88 -9.49 12.76 6.29
N LYS A 89 -9.43 12.43 5.00
CA LYS A 89 -10.60 12.30 4.12
C LYS A 89 -11.19 10.88 4.09
N TYR A 90 -10.53 9.91 4.73
CA TYR A 90 -10.87 8.50 4.65
C TYR A 90 -11.30 7.94 5.99
N ILE A 91 -12.07 6.85 5.95
CA ILE A 91 -12.58 6.19 7.15
C ILE A 91 -11.45 5.37 7.75
N ARG A 92 -11.11 5.64 9.03
CA ARG A 92 -10.11 4.86 9.77
C ARG A 92 -10.73 3.57 10.28
N LEU A 93 -10.07 2.45 10.02
CA LEU A 93 -10.49 1.11 10.46
C LEU A 93 -9.61 0.56 11.61
N LYS A 94 -8.36 1.04 11.71
CA LYS A 94 -7.39 0.70 12.76
C LYS A 94 -6.47 1.90 13.00
#